data_AF-A0A2E0PU12-F1
#
_entry.id   AF-A0A2E0PU12-F1
#
_cell.length_a   1.000
_cell.length_b   1.000
_cell.length_c   1.000
_cell.angle_alpha   90.00
_cell.angle_beta   90.00
_cell.angle_gamma   90.00
#
_symmetry.space_group_name_H-M   'P 1'
#
loop_
_entity.id
_entity.type
_entity.pdbx_description
1 polymer ?
#
loop_
_entity_poly.entity_id
_entity_poly.type
_entity_poly.pdbx_seq_one_letter_code
_entity_poly.pdbx_strand_id
1 'polypeptide(L)'
;MENKTVTANDQKKILLSNEQKGSKGLLHVVGWVGVIISIPFFLWVPLGFTDLVPSMIDIFGLVGLRIPAGITIAGLLIAAIGFHRD
;
A
#
# COMPACT_ATOMS: atom_id res chain seq x y z
N MET A 1 -41.80 19.74 21.39
CA MET A 1 -40.33 19.71 21.60
C MET A 1 -39.75 18.59 20.74
N GLU A 2 -39.50 18.85 19.44
CA GLU A 2 -39.14 17.78 18.46
C GLU A 2 -37.90 18.14 17.61
N ASN A 3 -37.26 19.28 17.85
CA ASN A 3 -36.21 19.80 16.97
C ASN A 3 -34.77 19.36 17.34
N LYS A 4 -34.57 18.72 18.51
CA LYS A 4 -33.23 18.35 19.01
C LYS A 4 -32.77 16.96 18.53
N THR A 5 -33.71 16.07 18.21
CA THR A 5 -33.40 14.68 17.83
C THR A 5 -32.99 14.55 16.36
N VAL A 6 -33.59 15.37 15.48
CA VAL A 6 -33.31 15.40 14.04
C VAL A 6 -31.88 15.91 13.77
N THR A 7 -31.49 17.01 14.43
CA THR A 7 -30.16 17.62 14.28
C THR A 7 -29.02 16.74 14.81
N ALA A 8 -29.22 16.02 15.92
CA ALA A 8 -28.21 15.12 16.47
C ALA A 8 -27.94 13.90 15.57
N ASN A 9 -28.98 13.37 14.92
CA ASN A 9 -28.85 12.21 14.03
C ASN A 9 -28.14 12.57 12.72
N ASP A 10 -28.46 13.72 12.13
CA ASP A 10 -27.77 14.20 10.92
C ASP A 10 -26.28 14.43 11.15
N GLN A 11 -25.90 15.05 12.28
CA GLN A 11 -24.48 15.25 12.59
C GLN A 11 -23.72 13.95 12.83
N LYS A 12 -24.34 12.97 13.50
CA LYS A 12 -23.75 11.63 13.66
C LYS A 12 -23.56 10.95 12.30
N LYS A 13 -24.51 11.09 11.38
CA LYS A 13 -24.43 10.51 10.03
C LYS A 13 -23.31 11.15 9.19
N ILE A 14 -23.11 12.47 9.34
CA ILE A 14 -22.04 13.23 8.69
C ILE A 14 -20.66 12.84 9.24
N LEU A 15 -20.53 12.68 10.56
CA LEU A 15 -19.28 12.24 11.20
C LEU A 15 -18.88 10.81 10.78
N LEU A 16 -19.82 9.86 10.82
CA LEU A 16 -19.57 8.48 10.39
C LEU A 16 -19.20 8.38 8.90
N SER A 17 -19.82 9.22 8.06
CA SER A 17 -19.51 9.27 6.64
C SER A 17 -18.13 9.87 6.36
N ASN A 18 -17.69 10.88 7.13
CA ASN A 18 -16.35 11.46 6.99
C ASN A 18 -15.24 10.53 7.51
N GLU A 19 -15.46 9.83 8.63
CA GLU A 19 -14.56 8.78 9.12
C GLU A 19 -14.43 7.63 8.12
N GLN A 20 -15.54 7.17 7.54
CA GLN A 20 -15.50 6.14 6.49
C GLN A 20 -14.83 6.64 5.21
N LYS A 21 -15.08 7.88 4.79
CA LYS A 21 -14.49 8.44 3.56
C LYS A 21 -12.98 8.71 3.72
N GLY A 22 -12.56 9.16 4.90
CA GLY A 22 -11.15 9.31 5.27
C GLY A 22 -10.43 7.97 5.37
N SER A 23 -11.07 6.95 5.96
CA SER A 23 -10.51 5.60 6.08
C SER A 23 -10.34 4.91 4.72
N LYS A 24 -11.30 5.04 3.80
CA LYS A 24 -11.16 4.50 2.43
C LYS A 24 -10.00 5.14 1.67
N GLY A 25 -9.85 6.47 1.75
CA GLY A 25 -8.71 7.17 1.16
C GLY A 25 -7.38 6.77 1.79
N LEU A 26 -7.34 6.62 3.12
CA LEU A 26 -6.13 6.25 3.85
C LEU A 26 -5.65 4.83 3.51
N LEU A 27 -6.58 3.87 3.42
CA LEU A 27 -6.28 2.49 3.02
C LEU A 27 -5.77 2.42 1.58
N HIS A 28 -6.37 3.21 0.68
CA HIS A 28 -5.92 3.29 -0.71
C HIS A 28 -4.52 3.92 -0.85
N VAL A 29 -4.20 4.93 -0.02
CA VAL A 29 -2.86 5.53 0.05
C VAL A 29 -1.84 4.51 0.54
N VAL A 30 -2.16 3.74 1.59
CA VAL A 30 -1.30 2.64 2.07
C VAL A 30 -1.09 1.59 0.97
N GLY A 31 -2.16 1.27 0.24
CA GLY A 31 -2.13 0.39 -0.92
C GLY A 31 -1.10 0.83 -1.96
N TRP A 32 -1.21 2.08 -2.39
CA TRP A 32 -0.31 2.71 -3.36
C TRP A 32 1.13 2.83 -2.87
N VAL A 33 1.36 3.14 -1.60
CA VAL A 33 2.70 3.21 -1.01
C VAL A 33 3.41 1.86 -1.08
N GLY A 34 2.70 0.76 -0.75
CA GLY A 34 3.24 -0.59 -0.86
C GLY A 34 3.66 -0.96 -2.30
N VAL A 35 2.86 -0.54 -3.28
CA VAL A 35 3.17 -0.71 -4.71
C VAL A 35 4.42 0.09 -5.10
N ILE A 36 4.49 1.37 -4.74
CA ILE A 36 5.64 2.24 -5.06
C ILE A 36 6.95 1.66 -4.51
N ILE A 37 6.93 1.13 -3.28
CA ILE A 37 8.10 0.53 -2.64
C ILE A 37 8.52 -0.77 -3.36
N SER A 38 7.57 -1.53 -3.89
CA SER A 38 7.84 -2.83 -4.53
C SER A 38 8.31 -2.70 -5.98
N ILE A 39 7.82 -1.69 -6.71
CA ILE A 39 8.15 -1.45 -8.13
C ILE A 39 9.66 -1.48 -8.42
N PRO A 40 10.53 -0.72 -7.74
CA PRO A 40 11.95 -0.66 -8.12
C PRO A 40 12.61 -2.05 -8.04
N PHE A 41 12.28 -2.84 -7.02
CA PHE A 41 12.83 -4.18 -6.85
C PHE A 41 12.22 -5.18 -7.84
N PHE A 42 10.92 -5.09 -8.07
CA PHE A 42 10.22 -5.95 -9.02
C PHE A 42 10.68 -5.73 -10.46
N LEU A 43 10.91 -4.46 -10.84
CA LEU A 43 11.36 -4.07 -12.17
C LEU A 43 12.85 -4.38 -12.39
N TRP A 44 13.65 -4.38 -11.31
CA TRP A 44 15.08 -4.71 -11.37
C TRP A 44 15.34 -6.19 -11.71
N VAL A 45 14.46 -7.10 -11.29
CA VAL A 45 14.61 -8.55 -11.54
C VAL A 45 14.68 -8.89 -13.04
N PRO A 46 13.70 -8.52 -13.88
CA PRO A 46 13.78 -8.78 -15.32
C PRO A 46 14.87 -7.94 -16.00
N LEU A 47 15.16 -6.73 -15.51
CA LEU A 47 16.23 -5.88 -16.05
C LEU A 47 17.61 -6.53 -15.85
N GLY A 48 17.86 -7.10 -14.67
CA GLY A 48 19.06 -7.87 -14.37
C GLY A 48 19.20 -9.16 -15.19
N PHE A 49 18.11 -9.63 -15.84
CA PHE A 49 18.13 -10.76 -16.77
C PHE A 49 18.59 -10.37 -18.18
N THR A 50 18.54 -9.07 -18.51
CA THR A 50 18.92 -8.54 -19.83
C THR A 50 20.39 -8.14 -19.94
N ASP A 51 21.20 -8.37 -18.88
CA ASP A 51 22.61 -7.96 -18.75
C ASP A 51 22.90 -6.44 -18.95
N LEU A 52 21.86 -5.62 -19.17
CA LEU A 52 21.98 -4.15 -19.31
C LEU A 52 22.36 -3.45 -18.00
N VAL A 53 22.04 -4.08 -16.86
CA VAL A 53 22.37 -3.60 -15.52
C VAL A 53 22.83 -4.78 -14.67
N PRO A 54 23.76 -4.56 -13.70
CA PRO A 54 24.18 -5.60 -12.76
C PRO A 54 22.96 -6.24 -12.08
N SER A 55 22.91 -7.57 -12.14
CA SER A 55 21.78 -8.29 -11.53
C SER A 55 21.78 -8.07 -10.01
N MET A 56 20.61 -8.26 -9.40
CA MET A 56 20.48 -8.16 -7.95
C MET A 56 21.37 -9.18 -7.21
N ILE A 57 21.64 -10.32 -7.84
CA ILE A 57 22.56 -11.36 -7.34
C ILE A 57 24.01 -10.88 -7.45
N ASP A 58 24.33 -10.06 -8.44
CA ASP A 58 25.66 -9.48 -8.62
C ASP A 58 25.95 -8.37 -7.59
N ILE A 59 24.92 -7.55 -7.26
CA ILE A 59 25.03 -6.45 -6.29
C ILE A 59 25.00 -6.95 -4.83
N PHE A 60 24.05 -7.83 -4.51
CA PHE A 60 23.79 -8.26 -3.14
C PHE A 60 24.35 -9.66 -2.84
N GLY A 61 24.76 -10.43 -3.85
CA GLY A 61 25.07 -11.85 -3.69
C GLY A 61 23.83 -12.71 -3.51
N LEU A 62 23.99 -14.02 -3.63
CA LEU A 62 22.92 -15.00 -3.41
C LEU A 62 22.32 -14.88 -1.99
N VAL A 63 23.17 -14.60 -1.00
CA VAL A 63 22.78 -14.47 0.41
C VAL A 63 22.10 -13.12 0.68
N GLY A 64 22.58 -12.03 0.06
CA GLY A 64 22.01 -10.70 0.27
C GLY A 64 20.69 -10.48 -0.46
N LEU A 65 20.34 -11.33 -1.44
CA LEU A 65 19.07 -11.27 -2.18
C LEU A 65 17.82 -11.36 -1.27
N ARG A 66 17.96 -11.94 -0.07
CA ARG A 66 16.89 -12.03 0.92
C ARG A 66 16.33 -10.66 1.33
N ILE A 67 17.18 -9.63 1.40
CA ILE A 67 16.78 -8.29 1.82
C ILE A 67 15.85 -7.62 0.79
N PRO A 68 16.25 -7.45 -0.49
CA PRO A 68 15.36 -6.89 -1.51
C PRO A 68 14.11 -7.74 -1.75
N ALA A 69 14.22 -9.07 -1.67
CA ALA A 69 13.05 -9.95 -1.72
C ALA A 69 12.09 -9.69 -0.56
N GLY A 70 12.60 -9.56 0.67
CA GLY A 70 11.81 -9.24 1.85
C GLY A 70 11.10 -7.88 1.75
N ILE A 71 11.79 -6.85 1.25
CA ILE A 71 11.21 -5.52 1.02
C ILE A 71 10.05 -5.60 0.02
N THR A 72 10.25 -6.34 -1.07
CA THR A 72 9.21 -6.53 -2.11
C THR A 72 7.99 -7.25 -1.55
N ILE A 73 8.19 -8.35 -0.81
CA ILE A 73 7.09 -9.10 -0.19
C ILE A 73 6.34 -8.25 0.83
N ALA A 74 7.05 -7.50 1.67
CA ALA A 74 6.44 -6.60 2.64
C ALA A 74 5.64 -5.48 1.95
N GLY A 75 6.18 -4.87 0.90
CA GLY A 75 5.48 -3.84 0.11
C GLY A 75 4.23 -4.39 -0.57
N LEU A 76 4.28 -5.60 -1.14
CA LEU A 76 3.12 -6.26 -1.73
C LEU A 76 2.05 -6.64 -0.69
N LEU A 77 2.46 -7.06 0.51
CA LEU A 77 1.53 -7.31 1.62
C LEU A 77 0.84 -6.03 2.07
N ILE A 78 1.58 -4.93 2.21
CA ILE A 78 1.03 -3.60 2.52
C ILE A 78 0.04 -3.17 1.42
N ALA A 79 0.42 -3.37 0.16
CA ALA A 79 -0.46 -3.10 -0.97
C ALA A 79 -1.76 -3.90 -0.88
N ALA A 80 -1.65 -5.21 -0.69
CA ALA A 80 -2.80 -6.11 -0.57
C ALA A 80 -3.73 -5.71 0.58
N ILE A 81 -3.19 -5.34 1.74
CA ILE A 81 -3.97 -4.85 2.89
C ILE A 81 -4.68 -3.54 2.55
N GLY A 82 -4.00 -2.61 1.87
CA GLY A 82 -4.56 -1.34 1.45
C GLY A 82 -5.73 -1.47 0.47
N PHE A 83 -5.67 -2.45 -0.43
CA PHE A 83 -6.72 -2.71 -1.42
C PHE A 83 -7.78 -3.75 -0.99
N HIS A 84 -7.67 -4.36 0.19
CA HIS A 84 -8.53 -5.48 0.60
C HIS A 84 -10.02 -5.10 0.84
N ARG A 85 -10.39 -3.82 0.92
CA ARG A 85 -11.75 -3.35 1.25
C ARG A 85 -12.42 -2.51 0.16
N ASP A 86 -11.85 -2.48 -1.05
CA ASP A 86 -12.50 -1.91 -2.23
C ASP A 86 -13.44 -2.93 -2.91
#